data_AF-A0A9Q3GGS8-F1
#
_entry.id   AF-A0A9Q3GGS8-F1
#
_cell.length_a   1.000
_cell.length_b   1.000
_cell.length_c   1.000
_cell.angle_alpha   90.00
_cell.angle_beta   90.00
_cell.angle_gamma   90.00
#
_symmetry.space_group_name_H-M   'P 1'
#
loop_
_entity.id
_entity.type
_entity.pdbx_description
1 polymer ?
#
loop_
_entity_poly.entity_id
_entity_poly.type
_entity_poly.pdbx_seq_one_letter_code
_entity_poly.pdbx_strand_id
1 'polypeptide(L)'
;MDLHTSYFHTYLEEQWDEEEEPDKIDTVLKVVRPDYNQYLDLFSKVKAEKIPAHTAHHHHIELEGSLPPVGVIYYLSNHESESYGTTFQKI
;
A
#
# COMPACT_ATOMS: atom_id res chain seq x y z
N MET A 1 -20.92 -15.21 -25.24
CA MET A 1 -19.67 -15.26 -24.46
C MET A 1 -18.93 -13.99 -24.82
N ASP A 2 -18.94 -13.04 -23.91
CA ASP A 2 -18.61 -11.65 -24.19
C ASP A 2 -17.10 -11.48 -24.25
N LEU A 3 -16.61 -10.95 -25.38
CA LEU A 3 -15.19 -10.65 -25.63
C LEU A 3 -14.59 -9.67 -24.60
N HIS A 4 -15.43 -9.00 -23.81
CA HIS A 4 -15.02 -7.99 -22.84
C HIS A 4 -14.36 -8.60 -21.59
N THR A 5 -14.82 -9.77 -21.14
CA THR A 5 -14.24 -10.46 -19.98
C THR A 5 -12.92 -11.15 -20.31
N SER A 6 -12.64 -11.40 -21.59
CA SER A 6 -11.39 -12.00 -22.06
C SER A 6 -10.20 -11.02 -22.01
N TYR A 7 -10.45 -9.72 -22.16
CA TYR A 7 -9.39 -8.71 -22.24
C TYR A 7 -8.86 -8.31 -20.86
N PHE A 8 -9.72 -8.40 -19.83
CA PHE A 8 -9.35 -8.02 -18.46
C PHE A 8 -8.43 -9.03 -17.77
N HIS A 9 -8.47 -10.31 -18.17
CA HIS A 9 -7.78 -11.36 -17.43
C HIS A 9 -6.29 -11.51 -17.79
N THR A 10 -5.87 -11.04 -18.97
CA THR A 10 -4.49 -11.17 -19.45
C THR A 10 -3.55 -10.05 -18.97
N TYR A 11 -4.06 -9.04 -18.28
CA TYR A 11 -3.27 -7.85 -17.89
C TYR A 11 -2.76 -7.88 -16.44
N LEU A 12 -3.11 -8.90 -15.65
CA LEU A 12 -2.83 -8.92 -14.21
C LEU A 12 -1.70 -9.86 -13.77
N GLU A 13 -1.14 -10.68 -14.66
CA GLU A 13 -0.20 -11.75 -14.26
C GLU A 13 1.25 -11.57 -14.71
N GLU A 14 1.60 -10.51 -15.44
CA GLU A 14 2.99 -10.31 -15.85
C GLU A 14 3.60 -9.02 -15.32
N GLN A 15 4.73 -9.21 -14.63
CA GLN A 15 5.83 -8.27 -14.36
C GLN A 15 5.77 -7.47 -13.05
N TRP A 16 6.20 -8.11 -11.97
CA TRP A 16 6.69 -7.41 -10.79
C TRP A 16 8.08 -7.95 -10.45
N ASP A 17 9.06 -7.61 -11.29
CA ASP A 17 10.50 -7.75 -11.04
C ASP A 17 11.23 -6.67 -11.87
N GLU A 18 11.03 -5.39 -11.54
CA GLU A 18 11.91 -4.32 -12.01
C GLU A 18 12.32 -3.42 -10.84
N GLU A 19 13.64 -3.27 -10.66
CA GLU A 19 14.24 -2.29 -9.76
C GLU A 19 13.75 -0.88 -10.19
N GLU A 20 12.79 -0.36 -9.44
CA GLU A 20 11.93 0.76 -9.84
C GLU A 20 12.71 2.09 -9.77
N GLU A 21 13.14 2.62 -10.92
CA GLU A 21 13.62 4.00 -11.04
C GLU A 21 12.54 4.98 -10.55
N PRO A 22 12.89 6.07 -9.85
CA PRO A 22 11.91 7.03 -9.35
C PRO A 22 11.06 7.58 -10.50
N ASP A 23 9.74 7.41 -10.36
CA ASP A 23 8.71 7.74 -11.35
C ASP A 23 8.96 9.06 -12.08
N LYS A 24 9.36 8.97 -13.35
CA LYS A 24 9.27 10.11 -14.26
C LYS A 24 7.81 10.23 -14.66
N ILE A 25 7.14 11.32 -14.30
CA ILE A 25 5.70 11.57 -14.59
C ILE A 25 5.32 11.29 -16.07
N ASP A 26 6.27 11.41 -17.00
CA ASP A 26 6.11 11.09 -18.43
C ASP A 26 5.84 9.60 -18.73
N THR A 27 6.31 8.66 -17.89
CA THR A 27 6.01 7.23 -18.05
C THR A 27 4.59 6.91 -17.59
N VAL A 28 4.17 7.49 -16.46
CA VAL A 28 2.82 7.31 -15.89
C VAL A 28 1.74 7.86 -16.84
N LEU A 29 2.01 9.00 -17.50
CA LEU A 29 1.13 9.60 -18.51
C LEU A 29 0.83 8.70 -19.72
N LYS A 30 1.73 7.76 -20.05
CA LYS A 30 1.57 6.84 -21.18
C LYS A 30 0.70 5.62 -20.81
N VAL A 31 0.63 5.28 -19.53
CA VAL A 31 -0.08 4.10 -19.01
C VAL A 31 -1.49 4.47 -18.52
N VAL A 32 -1.63 5.64 -17.89
CA VAL A 32 -2.89 6.09 -17.31
C VAL A 32 -3.83 6.62 -18.39
N ARG A 33 -5.11 6.24 -18.33
CA ARG A 33 -6.12 6.76 -19.27
C ARG A 33 -6.22 8.29 -19.12
N PRO A 34 -6.44 9.03 -20.22
CA PRO A 34 -6.48 10.50 -20.19
C PRO A 34 -7.44 11.09 -19.16
N ASP A 35 -8.58 10.43 -18.90
CA ASP A 35 -9.60 10.84 -17.92
C ASP A 35 -9.06 10.91 -16.48
N TYR A 36 -7.99 10.16 -16.18
CA TYR A 36 -7.35 10.11 -14.86
C TYR A 36 -6.08 10.95 -14.77
N ASN A 37 -5.72 11.72 -15.82
CA ASN A 37 -4.51 12.55 -15.81
C ASN A 37 -4.53 13.63 -14.71
N GLN A 38 -5.71 14.02 -14.23
CA GLN A 38 -5.84 14.95 -13.10
C GLN A 38 -5.43 14.34 -11.75
N TYR A 39 -5.25 13.02 -11.67
CA TYR A 39 -4.89 12.27 -10.47
C TYR A 39 -3.50 11.64 -10.55
N LEU A 40 -2.65 12.09 -11.47
CA LEU A 40 -1.29 11.55 -11.66
C LEU A 40 -0.44 11.63 -10.39
N ASP A 41 -0.74 12.59 -9.52
CA ASP A 41 -0.08 12.72 -8.23
C ASP A 41 -0.39 11.58 -7.25
N LEU A 42 -1.54 10.90 -7.39
CA LEU A 42 -1.88 9.70 -6.61
C LEU A 42 -1.01 8.51 -6.99
N PHE A 43 -0.50 8.48 -8.21
CA PHE A 43 0.35 7.39 -8.71
C PHE A 43 1.84 7.64 -8.47
N SER A 44 2.21 8.74 -7.80
CA SER A 44 3.60 9.03 -7.47
C SER A 44 4.03 8.26 -6.23
N LYS A 45 4.96 7.32 -6.38
CA LYS A 45 5.56 6.55 -5.28
C LYS A 45 6.21 7.46 -4.24
N VAL A 46 6.92 8.50 -4.69
CA VAL A 46 7.58 9.48 -3.81
C VAL A 46 6.59 10.25 -2.92
N LYS A 47 5.37 10.51 -3.42
CA LYS A 47 4.31 11.10 -2.59
C LYS A 47 3.65 10.06 -1.69
N ALA A 48 3.43 8.84 -2.19
CA ALA A 48 2.83 7.75 -1.43
C ALA A 48 3.68 7.29 -0.23
N GLU A 49 5.01 7.40 -0.32
CA GLU A 49 5.94 7.14 0.79
C GLU A 49 5.81 8.14 1.94
N LYS A 50 5.16 9.29 1.72
CA LYS A 50 4.99 10.32 2.74
C LYS A 50 3.61 10.23 3.36
N ILE A 51 3.57 9.98 4.67
CA ILE A 51 2.33 9.99 5.44
C ILE A 51 1.78 11.43 5.47
N PRO A 52 0.52 11.67 5.09
CA PRO A 52 -0.08 12.99 5.17
C PRO A 52 -0.22 13.45 6.63
N ALA A 53 -0.29 14.76 6.84
CA ALA A 53 -0.45 15.32 8.18
C ALA A 53 -1.76 14.84 8.84
N HIS A 54 -1.74 14.72 10.17
CA HIS A 54 -2.94 14.34 10.90
C HIS A 54 -4.07 15.37 10.73
N THR A 55 -5.24 14.93 10.25
CA THR A 55 -6.48 15.68 10.15
C THR A 55 -7.40 15.39 11.35
N ALA A 56 -8.37 16.28 11.60
CA ALA A 56 -9.39 16.11 12.63
C ALA A 56 -10.38 14.95 12.35
N HIS A 57 -10.36 14.40 11.13
CA HIS A 57 -11.19 13.28 10.72
C HIS A 57 -10.51 11.92 10.87
N HIS A 58 -9.25 11.89 11.34
CA HIS A 58 -8.64 10.62 11.71
C HIS A 58 -9.43 9.96 12.84
N HIS A 59 -9.44 8.63 12.82
CA HIS A 59 -10.02 7.84 13.89
C HIS A 59 -9.35 8.23 15.21
N HIS A 60 -10.14 8.80 16.11
CA HIS A 60 -9.75 9.05 17.48
C HIS A 60 -10.34 7.95 18.37
N ILE A 61 -9.55 7.46 19.31
CA ILE A 61 -10.02 6.55 20.36
C ILE A 61 -10.10 7.38 21.63
N GLU A 62 -11.30 7.50 22.19
CA GLU A 62 -11.48 8.10 23.51
C GLU A 62 -10.81 7.20 24.55
N LEU A 63 -9.93 7.78 25.39
CA LEU A 63 -9.18 7.03 26.37
C LEU A 63 -9.96 6.92 27.67
N GLU A 64 -10.11 5.69 28.17
CA GLU A 64 -10.57 5.43 29.53
C GLU A 64 -9.36 5.14 30.44
N GLY A 65 -9.17 5.98 31.47
CA GLY A 65 -8.03 5.86 32.39
C GLY A 65 -6.72 6.43 31.82
N SER A 66 -5.66 6.42 32.64
CA SER A 66 -4.38 7.07 32.32
C SER A 66 -3.28 6.12 31.86
N LEU A 67 -3.47 4.80 32.00
CA LEU A 67 -2.43 3.80 31.74
C LEU A 67 -2.93 2.76 30.75
N PRO A 68 -2.15 2.46 29.69
CA PRO A 68 -2.50 1.39 28.76
C PRO A 68 -2.47 0.04 29.47
N PRO A 69 -3.33 -0.91 29.08
CA PRO A 69 -3.28 -2.26 29.61
C PRO A 69 -1.95 -2.92 29.22
N VAL A 70 -1.16 -3.31 30.23
CA VAL A 70 0.08 -4.05 30.02
C VAL A 70 -0.26 -5.54 29.96
N GLY A 71 -0.14 -6.14 28.77
CA GLY A 71 -0.32 -7.57 28.53
C GLY A 71 1.01 -8.31 28.38
N VAL A 72 1.01 -9.61 28.65
CA VAL A 72 2.14 -10.48 28.28
C VAL A 72 2.14 -10.72 26.78
N ILE A 73 3.33 -10.70 26.16
CA ILE A 73 3.50 -11.14 24.78
C ILE A 73 3.54 -12.66 24.81
N TYR A 74 2.61 -13.31 24.12
CA TYR A 74 2.60 -14.77 24.02
C TYR A 74 3.79 -15.27 23.21
N TYR A 75 4.35 -16.41 23.61
CA TYR A 75 5.40 -17.06 22.84
C TYR A 75 4.86 -17.50 21.49
N LEU A 76 5.48 -17.02 20.42
CA LEU A 76 5.21 -17.45 19.07
C LEU A 76 5.93 -18.78 18.80
N SER A 77 5.31 -19.64 17.99
CA SER A 77 6.02 -20.78 17.41
C SER A 77 7.06 -20.31 16.38
N ASN A 78 8.02 -21.17 16.04
CA ASN A 78 9.07 -20.83 15.06
C ASN A 78 8.46 -20.40 13.71
N HIS A 79 7.44 -21.14 13.24
CA HIS A 79 6.73 -20.84 12.00
C HIS A 79 6.06 -19.45 12.02
N GLU A 80 5.41 -19.08 13.14
CA GLU A 80 4.79 -17.76 13.28
C GLU A 80 5.85 -16.67 13.34
N SER A 81 6.95 -16.87 14.08
CA SER A 81 8.01 -15.89 14.22
C SER A 81 8.70 -15.55 12.89
N GLU A 82 8.92 -16.56 12.03
CA GLU A 82 9.48 -16.39 10.69
C GLU A 82 8.55 -15.58 9.77
N SER A 83 7.24 -15.84 9.84
CA SER A 83 6.24 -15.10 9.08
C SER A 83 6.09 -13.64 9.54
N TYR A 84 6.15 -13.38 10.84
CA TYR A 84 6.06 -12.01 11.37
C TYR A 84 7.33 -11.20 11.14
N GLY A 85 8.51 -11.83 11.18
CA GLY A 85 9.80 -11.16 10.96
C GLY A 85 9.92 -10.51 9.57
N THR A 86 9.38 -11.15 8.54
CA THR A 86 9.40 -10.62 7.16
C THR A 86 8.36 -9.52 6.94
N THR A 87 7.22 -9.55 7.64
CA THR A 87 6.12 -8.60 7.44
C THR A 87 6.37 -7.26 8.16
N PHE A 88 6.96 -7.28 9.35
CA PHE A 88 7.12 -6.09 10.19
C PHE A 88 8.43 -5.31 9.97
N GLN A 89 9.31 -5.74 9.07
CA GLN A 89 10.54 -5.02 8.72
C GLN A 89 10.35 -3.94 7.64
N LYS A 90 9.15 -3.78 7.07
CA LYS A 90 8.88 -2.95 5.89
C LYS A 90 8.17 -1.63 6.20
N ILE A 91 8.51 -0.99 7.33
CA ILE A 91 7.99 0.33 7.74
C ILE A 91 9.12 1.36 7.67
#